data_AF-A0A949DT71-F1
#
_entry.id   AF-A0A949DT71-F1
#
_cell.length_a   1.000
_cell.length_b   1.000
_cell.length_c   1.000
_cell.angle_alpha   90.00
_cell.angle_beta   90.00
_cell.angle_gamma   90.00
#
_symmetry.space_group_name_H-M   'P 1'
#
loop_
_entity.id
_entity.type
_entity.pdbx_description
1 polymer ?
#
loop_
_entity_poly.entity_id
_entity_poly.type
_entity_poly.pdbx_seq_one_letter_code
_entity_poly.pdbx_strand_id
1 'polypeptide(L)'
;MPKSKKEENMTVDESASLEQQFSQLPFALAADNWLKSIPGKSVAKQLRERKISTIRFVPLISSGGLGIQKGGANFFVLLNDINSPQENAQTLGHEIGHTFLYNLNGAPSQPFSLRYKKDAEELIEEFCYQFSSAWLAKNDAGNVILRCRNQAQLIQI
;
A
#
# COMPACT_ATOMS: atom_id res chain seq x y z
N MET A 1 23.76 -30.41 -36.66
CA MET A 1 22.59 -29.52 -36.88
C MET A 1 21.72 -29.52 -35.63
N PRO A 2 21.31 -28.36 -35.12
CA PRO A 2 20.80 -28.19 -33.75
C PRO A 2 19.27 -28.34 -33.68
N LYS A 3 18.76 -28.78 -32.53
CA LYS A 3 17.42 -28.41 -32.05
C LYS A 3 17.61 -27.69 -30.73
N SER A 4 17.85 -26.38 -30.83
CA SER A 4 17.81 -25.49 -29.67
C SER A 4 16.36 -25.42 -29.19
N LYS A 5 16.12 -25.79 -27.94
CA LYS A 5 14.86 -25.55 -27.26
C LYS A 5 14.68 -24.04 -27.15
N LYS A 6 13.57 -23.54 -27.70
CA LYS A 6 13.14 -22.15 -27.47
C LYS A 6 12.91 -22.00 -25.97
N GLU A 7 13.73 -21.19 -25.32
CA GLU A 7 13.39 -20.57 -24.05
C GLU A 7 12.23 -19.62 -24.33
N GLU A 8 11.04 -19.97 -23.83
CA GLU A 8 9.92 -19.04 -23.73
C GLU A 8 10.28 -18.01 -22.67
N ASN A 9 10.83 -16.89 -23.14
CA ASN A 9 10.87 -15.65 -22.39
C ASN A 9 9.41 -15.23 -22.13
N MET A 10 8.87 -15.63 -20.98
CA MET A 10 7.71 -14.98 -20.38
C MET A 10 8.13 -13.56 -19.99
N THR A 11 8.01 -12.64 -20.94
CA THR A 11 7.95 -11.21 -20.65
C THR A 11 6.73 -10.97 -19.79
N VAL A 12 6.93 -10.85 -18.48
CA VAL A 12 5.92 -10.29 -17.58
C VAL A 12 5.69 -8.87 -18.07
N ASP A 13 4.49 -8.59 -18.55
CA ASP A 13 4.12 -7.29 -19.07
C ASP A 13 4.05 -6.29 -17.91
N GLU A 14 5.16 -5.57 -17.67
CA GLU A 14 5.27 -4.49 -16.69
C GLU A 14 4.26 -3.34 -16.93
N SER A 15 3.41 -3.41 -17.96
CA SER A 15 2.41 -2.40 -18.29
C SER A 15 0.99 -2.67 -17.78
N ALA A 16 0.70 -3.86 -17.24
CA ALA A 16 -0.65 -4.16 -16.75
C ALA A 16 -0.99 -3.35 -15.49
N SER A 17 -2.03 -2.53 -15.56
CA SER A 17 -2.55 -1.75 -14.42
C SER A 17 -3.11 -2.64 -13.30
N LEU A 18 -3.25 -2.12 -12.09
CA LEU A 18 -3.80 -2.89 -10.96
C LEU A 18 -5.24 -3.33 -11.25
N GLU A 19 -6.05 -2.52 -11.93
CA GLU A 19 -7.40 -2.87 -12.37
C GLU A 19 -7.40 -4.09 -13.31
N GLN A 20 -6.43 -4.18 -14.23
CA GLN A 20 -6.32 -5.32 -15.15
C GLN A 20 -5.90 -6.59 -14.42
N GLN A 21 -4.91 -6.49 -13.52
CA GLN A 21 -4.40 -7.63 -12.77
C GLN A 21 -5.39 -8.13 -11.71
N PHE A 22 -6.12 -7.21 -11.09
CA PHE A 22 -7.02 -7.46 -9.96
C PHE A 22 -8.45 -7.03 -10.28
N SER A 23 -8.94 -7.37 -11.47
CA SER A 23 -10.27 -6.97 -11.96
C SER A 23 -11.45 -7.40 -11.08
N GLN A 24 -11.26 -8.42 -10.26
CA GLN A 24 -12.24 -8.87 -9.26
C GLN A 24 -12.28 -8.03 -7.98
N LEU A 25 -11.31 -7.13 -7.77
CA LEU A 25 -11.28 -6.21 -6.64
C LEU A 25 -11.94 -4.88 -7.06
N PRO A 26 -13.09 -4.49 -6.47
CA PRO A 26 -13.85 -3.32 -6.89
C PRO A 26 -13.12 -1.98 -6.65
N PHE A 27 -12.04 -2.01 -5.87
CA PHE A 27 -11.21 -0.85 -5.54
C PHE A 27 -9.92 -0.76 -6.35
N ALA A 28 -9.61 -1.73 -7.23
CA ALA A 28 -8.36 -1.72 -8.00
C ALA A 28 -8.26 -0.49 -8.93
N LEU A 29 -9.34 -0.14 -9.63
CA LEU A 29 -9.41 1.08 -10.44
C LEU A 29 -9.18 2.35 -9.60
N ALA A 30 -9.72 2.40 -8.38
CA ALA A 30 -9.52 3.55 -7.50
C ALA A 30 -8.05 3.70 -7.09
N ALA A 31 -7.34 2.58 -6.89
CA ALA A 31 -5.91 2.58 -6.59
C ALA A 31 -5.07 3.06 -7.77
N ASP A 32 -5.35 2.60 -9.00
CA ASP A 32 -4.69 3.11 -10.20
C ASP A 32 -4.89 4.61 -10.39
N ASN A 33 -6.13 5.08 -10.24
CA ASN A 33 -6.45 6.51 -10.36
C ASN A 33 -5.73 7.33 -9.30
N TRP A 34 -5.64 6.81 -8.07
CA TRP A 34 -4.88 7.46 -7.01
C TRP A 34 -3.38 7.50 -7.34
N LEU A 35 -2.77 6.38 -7.77
CA LEU A 35 -1.36 6.31 -8.19
C LEU A 35 -1.04 7.25 -9.36
N LYS A 36 -1.96 7.46 -10.30
CA LYS A 36 -1.82 8.45 -11.37
C LYS A 36 -1.84 9.89 -10.85
N SER A 37 -2.51 10.13 -9.71
CA SER A 37 -2.65 11.46 -9.12
C SER A 37 -1.49 11.89 -8.21
N ILE A 38 -0.61 10.97 -7.80
CA ILE A 38 0.44 11.28 -6.81
C ILE A 38 1.64 12.10 -7.29
N PRO A 39 2.03 12.13 -8.59
CA PRO A 39 3.13 12.97 -9.04
C PRO A 39 2.97 14.43 -8.57
N GLY A 40 4.02 14.98 -7.98
CA GLY A 40 4.02 16.34 -7.41
C GLY A 40 3.40 16.47 -6.01
N LYS A 41 2.84 15.40 -5.41
CA LYS A 41 2.35 15.40 -4.03
C LYS A 41 3.45 14.93 -3.07
N SER A 42 3.57 15.58 -1.91
CA SER A 42 4.43 15.08 -0.83
C SER A 42 3.87 13.79 -0.21
N VAL A 43 4.75 12.94 0.31
CA VAL A 43 4.37 11.70 1.04
C VAL A 43 3.35 12.02 2.15
N ALA A 44 3.56 13.08 2.92
CA ALA A 44 2.62 13.51 3.96
C ALA A 44 1.22 13.90 3.42
N LYS A 45 1.13 14.42 2.19
CA LYS A 45 -0.17 14.68 1.55
C LYS A 45 -0.82 13.37 1.08
N GLN A 46 -0.03 12.47 0.49
CA GLN A 46 -0.49 11.15 0.06
C GLN A 46 -1.07 10.34 1.24
N LEU A 47 -0.38 10.31 2.38
CA LEU A 47 -0.85 9.65 3.61
C LEU A 47 -2.17 10.26 4.11
N ARG A 48 -2.29 11.60 4.13
CA ARG A 48 -3.52 12.29 4.54
C ARG A 48 -4.71 11.99 3.62
N GLU A 49 -4.50 11.92 2.30
CA GLU A 49 -5.55 11.54 1.34
C GLU A 49 -6.09 10.12 1.59
N ARG A 50 -5.26 9.25 2.17
CA ARG A 50 -5.62 7.90 2.58
C ARG A 50 -5.99 7.80 4.06
N LYS A 51 -6.20 8.94 4.72
CA LYS A 51 -6.50 9.09 6.15
C LYS A 51 -5.50 8.42 7.10
N ILE A 52 -4.27 8.18 6.66
CA ILE A 52 -3.19 7.74 7.55
C ILE A 52 -2.65 8.98 8.26
N SER A 53 -2.96 9.06 9.54
CA SER A 53 -2.58 10.20 10.39
C SER A 53 -1.44 9.86 11.33
N THR A 54 -1.02 8.60 11.46
CA THR A 54 0.07 8.28 12.40
C THR A 54 0.87 7.11 11.86
N ILE A 55 2.18 7.20 11.95
CA ILE A 55 3.12 6.10 11.68
C ILE A 55 3.94 5.91 12.93
N ARG A 56 4.01 4.68 13.46
CA ARG A 56 4.81 4.34 14.64
C ARG A 56 5.81 3.25 14.29
N PHE A 57 7.05 3.45 14.72
CA PHE A 57 8.09 2.42 14.66
C PHE A 57 8.12 1.73 16.02
N VAL A 58 7.83 0.43 16.04
CA VAL A 58 7.79 -0.38 17.26
C VAL A 58 8.30 -1.79 16.95
N PRO A 59 8.83 -2.55 17.93
CA PRO A 59 9.18 -3.94 17.72
C PRO A 59 7.93 -4.77 17.44
N LEU A 60 7.92 -5.51 16.32
CA LEU A 60 6.80 -6.35 15.90
C LEU A 60 7.29 -7.76 15.54
N ILE A 61 6.38 -8.74 15.61
CA ILE A 61 6.59 -10.08 15.05
C ILE A 61 6.38 -10.06 13.51
N SER A 62 5.49 -9.18 13.03
CA SER A 62 5.25 -8.93 11.60
C SER A 62 6.11 -7.78 11.06
N SER A 63 6.06 -7.54 9.74
CA SER A 63 6.71 -6.37 9.12
C SER A 63 5.99 -5.05 9.46
N GLY A 64 4.67 -5.10 9.64
CA GLY A 64 3.86 -3.94 10.00
C GLY A 64 2.40 -4.29 10.27
N GLY A 65 1.56 -3.27 10.27
CA GLY A 65 0.11 -3.42 10.27
C GLY A 65 -0.65 -2.10 10.25
N LEU A 66 -1.85 -2.13 9.66
CA LEU A 66 -2.82 -1.04 9.64
C LEU A 66 -3.82 -1.17 10.79
N GLY A 67 -4.03 -0.08 11.52
CA GLY A 67 -5.07 0.02 12.55
C GLY A 67 -5.96 1.23 12.35
N ILE A 68 -7.17 1.18 12.92
CA ILE A 68 -8.12 2.30 12.93
C ILE A 68 -8.02 3.02 14.28
N GLN A 69 -7.86 4.34 14.28
CA GLN A 69 -7.82 5.13 15.50
C GLN A 69 -9.18 5.17 16.22
N LYS A 70 -9.16 5.47 17.52
CA LYS A 70 -10.38 5.67 18.30
C LYS A 70 -11.25 6.76 17.67
N GLY A 71 -12.54 6.47 17.46
CA GLY A 71 -13.46 7.35 16.71
C GLY A 71 -13.56 7.04 15.21
N GLY A 72 -12.69 6.16 14.69
CA GLY A 72 -12.87 5.52 13.39
C GLY A 72 -12.59 6.40 12.17
N ALA A 73 -12.27 7.67 12.35
CA ALA A 73 -12.09 8.60 11.23
C ALA A 73 -10.77 8.37 10.48
N ASN A 74 -9.68 8.03 11.18
CA ASN A 74 -8.34 7.94 10.62
C ASN A 74 -7.68 6.59 10.92
N PHE A 75 -6.67 6.25 10.12
CA PHE A 75 -5.80 5.10 10.33
C PHE A 75 -4.49 5.51 11.02
N PHE A 76 -3.87 4.51 11.65
CA PHE A 76 -2.47 4.51 12.02
C PHE A 76 -1.78 3.29 11.41
N VAL A 77 -0.48 3.43 11.10
CA VAL A 77 0.37 2.36 10.59
C VAL A 77 1.45 2.06 11.64
N LEU A 78 1.65 0.79 11.92
CA LEU A 78 2.79 0.29 12.68
C LEU A 78 3.82 -0.26 11.70
N LEU A 79 5.08 0.11 11.88
CA LEU A 79 6.22 -0.37 11.11
C LEU A 79 7.21 -1.00 12.08
N ASN A 80 7.82 -2.12 11.68
CA ASN A 80 8.79 -2.79 12.53
C ASN A 80 10.10 -1.98 12.60
N ASP A 81 10.53 -1.63 13.82
CA ASP A 81 11.71 -0.78 14.02
C ASP A 81 13.04 -1.49 13.72
N ILE A 82 13.05 -2.82 13.69
CA ILE A 82 14.21 -3.63 13.28
C ILE A 82 14.38 -3.70 11.76
N ASN A 83 13.33 -3.40 10.99
CA ASN A 83 13.38 -3.46 9.53
C ASN A 83 14.24 -2.33 8.95
N SER A 84 14.91 -2.63 7.85
CA SER A 84 15.62 -1.62 7.05
C SER A 84 14.66 -0.52 6.57
N PRO A 85 15.17 0.67 6.20
CA PRO A 85 14.33 1.71 5.60
C PRO A 85 13.59 1.25 4.33
N GLN A 86 14.20 0.38 3.52
CA GLN A 86 13.60 -0.12 2.30
C GLN A 86 12.43 -1.06 2.58
N GLU A 87 12.60 -2.01 3.50
CA GLU A 87 11.53 -2.90 3.95
C GLU A 87 10.39 -2.10 4.57
N ASN A 88 10.69 -1.12 5.43
CA ASN A 88 9.69 -0.26 6.02
C ASN A 88 8.94 0.58 4.97
N ALA A 89 9.61 0.99 3.88
CA ALA A 89 8.95 1.71 2.79
C ALA A 89 7.97 0.80 2.03
N GLN A 90 8.37 -0.45 1.79
CA GLN A 90 7.51 -1.47 1.17
C GLN A 90 6.32 -1.81 2.06
N THR A 91 6.53 -2.00 3.36
CA THR A 91 5.46 -2.22 4.32
C THR A 91 4.51 -1.03 4.36
N LEU A 92 5.01 0.21 4.42
CA LEU A 92 4.14 1.39 4.39
C LEU A 92 3.30 1.45 3.11
N GLY A 93 3.89 1.18 1.94
CA GLY A 93 3.16 1.10 0.68
C GLY A 93 2.06 0.03 0.71
N HIS A 94 2.35 -1.13 1.30
CA HIS A 94 1.41 -2.23 1.46
C HIS A 94 0.22 -1.84 2.37
N GLU A 95 0.48 -1.21 3.52
CA GLU A 95 -0.58 -0.73 4.43
C GLU A 95 -1.41 0.40 3.81
N ILE A 96 -0.82 1.25 2.95
CA ILE A 96 -1.58 2.21 2.14
C ILE A 96 -2.54 1.46 1.21
N GLY A 97 -2.09 0.37 0.58
CA GLY A 97 -2.92 -0.52 -0.23
C GLY A 97 -4.15 -1.02 0.52
N HIS A 98 -3.99 -1.45 1.77
CA HIS A 98 -5.11 -1.90 2.59
C HIS A 98 -6.18 -0.83 2.83
N THR A 99 -5.83 0.46 2.80
CA THR A 99 -6.84 1.52 2.97
C THR A 99 -7.89 1.53 1.84
N PHE A 100 -7.61 0.95 0.67
CA PHE A 100 -8.56 0.88 -0.45
C PHE A 100 -9.72 -0.08 -0.19
N LEU A 101 -9.59 -0.96 0.81
CA LEU A 101 -10.70 -1.79 1.28
C LEU A 101 -11.76 -0.99 2.04
N TYR A 102 -11.50 0.27 2.36
CA TYR A 102 -12.37 1.10 3.18
C TYR A 102 -13.03 2.22 2.37
N ASN A 103 -14.30 2.47 2.67
CA ASN A 103 -14.97 3.69 2.26
C ASN A 103 -14.51 4.86 3.15
N LEU A 104 -13.79 5.80 2.55
CA LEU A 104 -13.24 6.97 3.25
C LEU A 104 -14.24 8.14 3.40
N ASN A 105 -15.43 8.08 2.80
CA ASN A 105 -16.39 9.19 2.84
C ASN A 105 -17.21 9.26 4.15
N GLY A 106 -17.08 8.26 5.04
CA GLY A 106 -17.78 8.20 6.33
C GLY A 106 -16.84 8.21 7.55
N ALA A 107 -17.43 8.40 8.73
CA ALA A 107 -16.81 8.13 10.02
C ALA A 107 -17.75 7.20 10.84
N PRO A 108 -17.31 5.99 11.23
CA PRO A 108 -15.99 5.39 10.99
C PRO A 108 -15.74 5.06 9.51
N SER A 109 -14.48 4.98 9.10
CA SER A 109 -14.10 4.33 7.84
C SER A 109 -14.59 2.89 7.90
N GLN A 110 -15.54 2.52 7.04
CA GLN A 110 -16.11 1.18 7.02
C GLN A 110 -15.43 0.37 5.93
N PRO A 111 -15.04 -0.89 6.19
CA PRO A 111 -14.65 -1.77 5.11
C PRO A 111 -15.83 -1.86 4.14
N PHE A 112 -15.57 -1.86 2.84
CA PHE A 112 -16.58 -2.30 1.89
C PHE A 112 -17.09 -3.66 2.37
N SER A 113 -18.41 -3.87 2.35
CA SER A 113 -19.05 -5.10 2.83
C SER A 113 -18.67 -6.26 1.91
N LEU A 114 -17.46 -6.77 2.07
CA LEU A 114 -16.91 -7.77 1.20
C LEU A 114 -17.00 -9.07 1.99
N ARG A 115 -18.03 -9.85 1.68
CA ARG A 115 -18.11 -11.27 2.05
C ARG A 115 -17.06 -12.01 1.22
N TYR A 116 -15.80 -11.73 1.49
CA TYR A 116 -14.70 -12.41 0.84
C TYR A 116 -14.52 -13.78 1.48
N LYS A 117 -14.50 -14.80 0.63
CA LYS A 117 -14.03 -16.13 1.02
C LYS A 117 -12.54 -16.02 1.34
N LYS A 118 -11.99 -16.99 2.08
CA LYS A 118 -10.56 -17.07 2.43
C LYS A 118 -9.63 -16.78 1.23
N ASP A 119 -9.99 -17.25 0.04
CA ASP A 119 -9.24 -17.04 -1.21
C ASP A 119 -9.09 -15.56 -1.63
N ALA A 120 -9.95 -14.66 -1.12
CA ALA A 120 -9.84 -13.24 -1.41
C ALA A 120 -8.89 -12.51 -0.44
N GLU A 121 -8.55 -13.08 0.72
CA GLU A 121 -7.49 -12.53 1.58
C GLU A 121 -6.14 -12.61 0.86
N GLU A 122 -5.77 -13.78 0.33
CA GLU A 122 -4.52 -13.97 -0.41
C GLU A 122 -4.43 -13.04 -1.63
N LEU A 123 -5.54 -12.85 -2.34
CA LEU A 123 -5.61 -11.92 -3.47
C LEU A 123 -5.45 -10.45 -3.05
N ILE A 124 -6.04 -10.06 -1.91
CA ILE A 124 -5.90 -8.72 -1.35
C ILE A 124 -4.45 -8.45 -0.95
N GLU A 125 -3.80 -9.42 -0.31
CA GLU A 125 -2.40 -9.33 0.07
C GLU A 125 -1.50 -9.14 -1.17
N GLU A 126 -1.73 -9.94 -2.22
CA GLU A 126 -1.01 -9.81 -3.50
C GLU A 126 -1.26 -8.44 -4.15
N PHE A 127 -2.52 -7.96 -4.15
CA PHE A 127 -2.83 -6.60 -4.59
C PHE A 127 -2.04 -5.54 -3.80
N CYS A 128 -1.96 -5.66 -2.47
CA CYS A 128 -1.25 -4.70 -1.64
C CYS A 128 0.27 -4.74 -1.90
N TYR A 129 0.83 -5.91 -2.19
CA TYR A 129 2.23 -6.05 -2.60
C TYR A 129 2.52 -5.38 -3.95
N GLN A 130 1.69 -5.62 -4.97
CA GLN A 130 1.83 -4.98 -6.29
C GLN A 130 1.60 -3.47 -6.21
N PHE A 131 0.60 -3.03 -5.45
CA PHE A 131 0.35 -1.62 -5.17
C PHE A 131 1.56 -0.96 -4.52
N SER A 132 2.17 -1.60 -3.51
CA SER A 132 3.35 -1.07 -2.83
C SER A 132 4.51 -0.84 -3.79
N SER A 133 4.76 -1.82 -4.66
CA SER A 133 5.80 -1.72 -5.69
C SER A 133 5.53 -0.57 -6.67
N ALA A 134 4.28 -0.43 -7.15
CA ALA A 134 3.89 0.66 -8.02
C ALA A 134 3.95 2.04 -7.34
N TRP A 135 3.64 2.11 -6.04
CA TRP A 135 3.74 3.34 -5.25
C TRP A 135 5.21 3.76 -5.03
N LEU A 136 6.09 2.81 -4.73
CA LEU A 136 7.53 3.07 -4.59
C LEU A 136 8.19 3.41 -5.92
N ALA A 137 7.73 2.89 -7.05
CA ALA A 137 8.23 3.33 -8.36
C ALA A 137 7.99 4.84 -8.62
N LYS A 138 7.06 5.45 -7.88
CA LYS A 138 6.71 6.88 -7.97
C LYS A 138 7.25 7.71 -6.81
N ASN A 139 7.86 7.08 -5.80
CA ASN A 139 8.39 7.74 -4.61
C ASN A 139 9.78 7.19 -4.27
N ASP A 140 10.74 8.06 -3.97
CA ASP A 140 12.04 7.59 -3.49
C ASP A 140 11.91 6.92 -2.11
N ALA A 141 12.04 5.58 -2.07
CA ALA A 141 11.88 4.75 -0.90
C ALA A 141 12.75 5.17 0.30
N GLY A 142 14.01 5.57 0.04
CA GLY A 142 14.92 6.02 1.09
C GLY A 142 14.47 7.34 1.71
N ASN A 143 13.97 8.25 0.87
CA ASN A 143 13.42 9.51 1.31
C ASN A 143 12.07 9.38 2.03
N VAL A 144 11.24 8.39 1.67
CA VAL A 144 9.95 8.11 2.33
C VAL A 144 10.16 7.82 3.81
N ILE A 145 11.00 6.85 4.16
CA ILE A 145 11.15 6.40 5.55
C ILE A 145 11.98 7.37 6.40
N LEU A 146 13.00 8.00 5.81
CA LEU A 146 13.72 9.07 6.51
C LEU A 146 12.76 10.20 6.92
N ARG A 147 11.85 10.60 6.03
CA ARG A 147 10.80 11.60 6.33
C ARG A 147 9.84 11.09 7.39
N CYS A 148 9.38 9.84 7.31
CA CYS A 148 8.46 9.28 8.30
C CYS A 148 9.09 9.20 9.70
N ARG A 149 10.36 8.83 9.83
CA ARG A 149 11.07 8.82 11.12
C ARG A 149 11.25 10.23 11.68
N ASN A 150 11.58 11.20 10.84
CA ASN A 150 11.76 12.60 11.26
C ASN A 150 10.42 13.33 11.52
N GLN A 151 9.32 12.87 10.93
CA GLN A 151 7.98 13.45 11.04
C GLN A 151 7.00 12.58 11.84
N ALA A 152 7.44 11.48 12.46
CA ALA A 152 6.58 10.59 13.27
C ALA A 152 5.89 11.32 14.43
N GLN A 153 6.39 12.51 14.79
CA GLN A 153 5.78 13.41 15.80
C GLN A 153 4.88 14.51 15.21
N LEU A 154 4.85 14.72 13.88
CA LEU A 154 4.24 15.90 13.23
C LEU A 154 2.91 15.63 12.49
N ILE A 155 2.44 14.39 12.43
CA ILE A 155 1.09 14.08 11.93
C ILE A 155 0.14 13.96 13.13
N GLN A 156 0.15 14.95 14.04
CA GLN A 156 -0.97 15.13 14.95
C GLN A 156 -1.89 16.16 14.29
N ILE A 157 -3.09 15.71 13.91
CA ILE A 157 -4.21 16.61 13.57
C ILE A 157 -5.09 16.66 14.81
#